data_AF-A0A1J4WAD5-F1
#
_entry.id   AF-A0A1J4WAD5-F1
#
_cell.length_a   1.000
_cell.length_b   1.000
_cell.length_c   1.000
_cell.angle_alpha   90.00
_cell.angle_beta   90.00
_cell.angle_gamma   90.00
#
_symmetry.space_group_name_H-M   'P 1'
#
loop_
_entity.id
_entity.type
_entity.pdbx_description
1 polymer ?
#
loop_
_entity_poly.entity_id
_entity_poly.type
_entity_poly.pdbx_seq_one_letter_code
_entity_poly.pdbx_strand_id
1 'polypeptide(L)'
;MAVDIHKLIAAISPDTYCDPSVRDKTKKKIKEGLKNGDKDIYLKVAEGKGDFEGLAKPYEGVSFYSYDSAKKDPFSLYGLKVPVEKHVLTYDSPSEQLEPVYFWIHDFSASIGLKVEKLIDNFASSPGSSHFSELQGKATRMQEEAMKALGAVNQVMKSILNIVYDLRDFQMRLKLYDKLKSDKPEEKEQALLSLKQIWLDTVDATKRGTTSIKAMAQQFDFVTLIDGFFATNSLKDVDKLDLNERVKRILKQRVGEFEDWITLSEKELRKRYEIEKTYLKSQYNTVKLYARWIKPYLRAAKKLEQPFYNEADLITAFNTVILQLSVMIKSKYDPEDDVNDGILPDSFKNSGARKYTPFFLVELKFRSIPQKVGQHYSFGGRADVTFTSYALNDQELKVLKKQLEKDDIDDVMEMIEGATAESLGQLQNDIDELLGNDKKKDEKKKKDEDVNPFTALFEFFKISSKKDDWEESKPIPSDSEYEKIIRSQASLVAQEKCFLVFDVYKKSHGMPSHDNPFEPL
;
A
#
# COMPACT_ATOMS: atom_id res chain seq x y z
N MET A 1 -9.51 7.94 -14.59
CA MET A 1 -10.47 7.33 -15.56
C MET A 1 -9.98 5.92 -15.73
N ALA A 2 -10.77 4.90 -15.39
CA ALA A 2 -10.29 3.51 -15.41
C ALA A 2 -9.61 3.22 -16.74
N VAL A 3 -8.33 2.87 -16.68
CA VAL A 3 -7.48 2.67 -17.86
C VAL A 3 -8.00 1.45 -18.63
N ASP A 4 -8.19 1.62 -19.94
CA ASP A 4 -8.57 0.52 -20.83
C ASP A 4 -7.48 -0.56 -20.80
N ILE A 5 -7.85 -1.76 -20.32
CA ILE A 5 -6.91 -2.85 -20.09
C ILE A 5 -6.26 -3.33 -21.38
N HIS A 6 -6.96 -3.27 -22.52
CA HIS A 6 -6.39 -3.67 -23.80
C HIS A 6 -5.33 -2.68 -24.27
N LYS A 7 -5.57 -1.38 -24.07
CA LYS A 7 -4.56 -0.34 -24.34
C LYS A 7 -3.36 -0.48 -23.42
N LEU A 8 -3.59 -0.81 -22.14
CA LEU A 8 -2.51 -1.06 -21.20
C LEU A 8 -1.67 -2.28 -21.61
N ILE A 9 -2.29 -3.38 -22.02
CA ILE A 9 -1.58 -4.56 -22.56
C ILE A 9 -0.80 -4.21 -23.83
N ALA A 10 -1.39 -3.42 -24.74
CA ALA A 10 -0.72 -2.94 -25.95
C ALA A 10 0.47 -2.01 -25.65
N ALA A 11 0.39 -1.21 -24.58
CA ALA A 11 1.49 -0.40 -24.10
C ALA A 11 2.59 -1.24 -23.44
N ILE A 12 2.24 -2.26 -22.65
CA ILE A 12 3.20 -3.13 -21.95
C ILE A 12 3.97 -4.01 -22.94
N SER A 13 3.26 -4.60 -23.92
CA SER A 13 3.86 -5.49 -24.91
C SER A 13 3.53 -5.03 -26.35
N PRO A 14 4.13 -3.91 -26.80
CA PRO A 14 3.82 -3.33 -28.10
C PRO A 14 4.27 -4.20 -29.27
N ASP A 15 5.27 -5.06 -29.04
CA ASP A 15 5.75 -6.05 -30.01
C ASP A 15 4.68 -7.07 -30.44
N THR A 16 3.72 -7.36 -29.57
CA THR A 16 2.71 -8.40 -29.81
C THR A 16 1.32 -7.82 -29.92
N TYR A 17 0.93 -6.96 -28.98
CA TYR A 17 -0.48 -6.55 -28.84
C TYR A 17 -0.79 -5.13 -29.33
N CYS A 18 0.19 -4.42 -29.88
CA CYS A 18 -0.02 -3.10 -30.47
C CYS A 18 -0.06 -3.17 -31.99
N ASP A 19 -0.97 -2.38 -32.57
CA ASP A 19 -1.17 -2.25 -34.01
C ASP A 19 0.18 -1.91 -34.71
N PRO A 20 0.52 -2.61 -35.81
CA PRO A 20 1.79 -2.40 -36.51
C PRO A 20 2.05 -0.93 -36.93
N SER A 21 1.00 -0.15 -37.19
CA SER A 21 1.11 1.26 -37.62
C SER A 21 1.66 2.21 -36.54
N VAL A 22 1.53 1.85 -35.26
CA VAL A 22 1.94 2.72 -34.13
C VAL A 22 3.00 2.09 -33.23
N ARG A 23 3.23 0.77 -33.34
CA ARG A 23 4.19 -0.02 -32.54
C ARG A 23 5.53 0.66 -32.27
N ASP A 24 6.22 1.14 -33.30
CA ASP A 24 7.57 1.69 -33.14
C ASP A 24 7.58 3.03 -32.41
N LYS A 25 6.55 3.86 -32.64
CA LYS A 25 6.37 5.14 -31.94
C LYS A 25 6.10 4.89 -30.46
N THR A 26 5.24 3.93 -30.14
CA THR A 26 4.87 3.53 -28.78
C THR A 26 6.08 3.04 -28.00
N LYS A 27 6.87 2.13 -28.59
CA LYS A 27 8.12 1.64 -27.98
C LYS A 27 9.10 2.77 -27.68
N LYS A 28 9.29 3.69 -28.63
CA LYS A 28 10.24 4.79 -28.48
C LYS A 28 9.84 5.68 -27.30
N LYS A 29 8.56 6.06 -27.22
CA LYS A 29 8.03 6.89 -26.13
C LYS A 29 8.12 6.22 -24.76
N ILE A 30 7.83 4.91 -24.67
CA ILE A 30 7.97 4.16 -23.41
C ILE A 30 9.43 4.10 -22.98
N LYS A 31 10.36 3.80 -23.90
CA LYS A 31 11.80 3.77 -23.59
C LYS A 31 12.32 5.13 -23.13
N GLU A 32 11.86 6.22 -23.74
CA GLU A 32 12.21 7.59 -23.33
C GLU A 32 11.67 7.92 -21.92
N GLY A 33 10.40 7.62 -21.64
CA GLY A 33 9.80 7.84 -20.32
C GLY A 33 10.50 7.06 -19.21
N LEU A 34 10.78 5.78 -19.43
CA LEU A 34 11.50 4.95 -18.45
C LEU A 34 12.93 5.43 -18.20
N LYS A 35 13.64 5.89 -19.24
CA LYS A 35 14.97 6.51 -19.07
C LYS A 35 14.94 7.77 -18.22
N ASN A 36 13.84 8.52 -18.28
CA ASN A 36 13.62 9.72 -17.48
C ASN A 36 13.09 9.40 -16.06
N GLY A 37 12.97 8.11 -15.71
CA GLY A 37 12.49 7.67 -14.40
C GLY A 37 10.97 7.70 -14.24
N ASP A 38 10.20 7.90 -15.32
CA ASP A 38 8.75 7.92 -15.28
C ASP A 38 8.19 6.49 -15.18
N LYS A 39 7.81 6.09 -13.96
CA LYS A 39 7.30 4.74 -13.66
C LYS A 39 5.86 4.52 -14.14
N ASP A 40 5.16 5.58 -14.52
CA ASP A 40 3.74 5.54 -14.89
C ASP A 40 3.55 5.73 -16.40
N ILE A 41 4.64 5.69 -17.16
CA ILE A 41 4.64 5.88 -18.61
C ILE A 41 3.73 4.88 -19.33
N TYR A 42 3.64 3.63 -18.86
CA TYR A 42 2.73 2.62 -19.45
C TYR A 42 1.27 3.04 -19.30
N LEU A 43 0.91 3.59 -18.14
CA LEU A 43 -0.44 4.06 -17.85
C LEU A 43 -0.77 5.32 -18.65
N LYS A 44 0.15 6.29 -18.70
CA LYS A 44 0.01 7.51 -19.53
C LYS A 44 -0.14 7.20 -21.02
N VAL A 45 0.63 6.23 -21.52
CA VAL A 45 0.54 5.77 -22.91
C VAL A 45 -0.80 5.08 -23.20
N ALA A 46 -1.32 4.30 -22.24
CA ALA A 46 -2.62 3.64 -22.34
C ALA A 46 -3.79 4.63 -22.26
N GLU A 47 -3.72 5.64 -21.40
CA GLU A 47 -4.73 6.71 -21.30
C GLU A 47 -4.83 7.53 -22.59
N GLY A 48 -3.72 7.67 -23.32
CA GLY A 48 -3.70 8.30 -24.64
C GLY A 48 -4.05 9.80 -24.63
N LYS A 49 -3.63 10.55 -23.60
CA LYS A 49 -3.84 12.00 -23.50
C LYS A 49 -2.61 12.78 -24.00
N GLY A 50 -2.85 13.89 -24.70
CA GLY A 50 -1.78 14.80 -25.16
C GLY A 50 -0.78 14.10 -26.08
N ASP A 51 0.50 14.16 -25.73
CA ASP A 51 1.61 13.58 -26.52
C ASP A 51 1.55 12.05 -26.70
N PHE A 52 0.64 11.38 -25.98
CA PHE A 52 0.45 9.93 -26.02
C PHE A 52 -0.76 9.47 -26.84
N GLU A 53 -1.52 10.40 -27.40
CA GLU A 53 -2.74 10.10 -28.15
C GLU A 53 -2.47 9.15 -29.33
N GLY A 54 -3.25 8.06 -29.38
CA GLY A 54 -3.18 7.07 -30.46
C GLY A 54 -1.95 6.15 -30.44
N LEU A 55 -1.11 6.17 -29.38
CA LEU A 55 0.05 5.27 -29.27
C LEU A 55 -0.32 3.85 -28.82
N ALA A 56 -1.25 3.69 -27.88
CA ALA A 56 -1.70 2.38 -27.41
C ALA A 56 -2.92 1.89 -28.20
N LYS A 57 -2.74 1.54 -29.47
CA LYS A 57 -3.81 0.92 -30.27
C LYS A 57 -3.73 -0.61 -30.13
N PRO A 58 -4.72 -1.27 -29.52
CA PRO A 58 -4.75 -2.73 -29.43
C PRO A 58 -4.79 -3.34 -30.83
N TYR A 59 -4.15 -4.49 -30.98
CA TYR A 59 -4.25 -5.29 -32.20
C TYR A 59 -5.67 -5.84 -32.36
N GLU A 60 -6.26 -5.65 -33.53
CA GLU A 60 -7.53 -6.26 -33.94
C GLU A 60 -7.28 -7.21 -35.11
N GLY A 61 -7.61 -8.49 -34.92
CA GLY A 61 -7.50 -9.49 -35.97
C GLY A 61 -8.34 -10.73 -35.64
N VAL A 62 -8.62 -11.53 -36.66
CA VAL A 62 -9.41 -12.76 -36.56
C VAL A 62 -8.52 -13.92 -36.97
N SER A 63 -8.50 -15.00 -36.18
CA SER A 63 -7.77 -16.22 -36.52
C SER A 63 -8.50 -16.93 -37.66
N PHE A 64 -7.74 -17.36 -38.67
CA PHE A 64 -8.22 -18.20 -39.76
C PHE A 64 -7.31 -19.44 -39.87
N TYR A 65 -7.22 -20.22 -38.78
CA TYR A 65 -6.43 -21.46 -38.73
C TYR A 65 -6.97 -22.42 -37.66
N SER A 66 -6.81 -23.73 -37.89
CA SER A 66 -7.07 -24.77 -36.90
C SER A 66 -5.99 -24.72 -35.81
N TYR A 67 -6.38 -24.75 -34.54
CA TYR A 67 -5.43 -24.75 -33.41
C TYR A 67 -4.54 -25.98 -33.42
N ASP A 68 -5.08 -27.15 -33.76
CA ASP A 68 -4.30 -28.38 -33.84
C ASP A 68 -3.24 -28.31 -34.93
N SER A 69 -3.57 -27.70 -36.08
CA SER A 69 -2.60 -27.50 -37.16
C SER A 69 -1.52 -26.49 -36.78
N ALA A 70 -1.91 -25.39 -36.11
CA ALA A 70 -1.01 -24.33 -35.71
C ALA A 70 -0.04 -24.74 -34.59
N LYS A 71 -0.49 -25.56 -33.63
CA LYS A 71 0.36 -26.08 -32.56
C LYS A 71 1.45 -27.01 -33.08
N LYS A 72 1.13 -27.84 -34.08
CA LYS A 72 2.07 -28.78 -34.70
C LYS A 72 3.19 -28.11 -35.51
N ASP A 73 3.06 -26.83 -35.85
CA ASP A 73 4.09 -26.04 -36.51
C ASP A 73 4.49 -24.79 -35.69
N PRO A 74 5.27 -25.00 -34.61
CA PRO A 74 5.63 -23.92 -33.70
C PRO A 74 6.52 -22.84 -34.33
N PHE A 75 7.26 -23.16 -35.39
CA PHE A 75 8.19 -22.24 -36.05
C PHE A 75 7.49 -21.29 -37.02
N SER A 76 6.25 -21.59 -37.42
CA SER A 76 5.41 -20.69 -38.23
C SER A 76 4.82 -19.52 -37.44
N LEU A 77 4.97 -19.52 -36.11
CA LEU A 77 4.59 -18.43 -35.20
C LEU A 77 3.13 -17.98 -35.38
N TYR A 78 2.20 -18.93 -35.58
CA TYR A 78 0.78 -18.64 -35.82
C TYR A 78 0.18 -17.73 -34.73
N GLY A 79 0.44 -18.03 -33.46
CA GLY A 79 -0.03 -17.24 -32.32
C GLY A 79 0.64 -15.87 -32.16
N LEU A 80 1.62 -15.51 -32.98
CA LEU A 80 2.12 -14.12 -33.09
C LEU A 80 1.61 -13.40 -34.33
N LYS A 81 1.21 -14.13 -35.38
CA LYS A 81 0.56 -13.55 -36.57
C LYS A 81 -0.83 -13.02 -36.21
N VAL A 82 -1.57 -13.79 -35.42
CA VAL A 82 -2.84 -13.39 -34.81
C VAL A 82 -2.73 -13.61 -33.31
N PRO A 83 -2.26 -12.62 -32.54
CA PRO A 83 -1.97 -12.78 -31.12
C PRO A 83 -3.19 -12.67 -30.21
N VAL A 84 -4.30 -12.16 -30.73
CA VAL A 84 -5.55 -11.95 -29.98
C VAL A 84 -6.69 -12.62 -30.70
N GLU A 85 -7.51 -13.33 -29.94
CA GLU A 85 -8.82 -13.82 -30.37
C GLU A 85 -9.89 -13.18 -29.49
N LYS A 86 -10.97 -12.73 -30.13
CA LYS A 86 -12.05 -11.99 -29.50
C LYS A 86 -13.40 -12.59 -29.83
N HIS A 87 -14.18 -12.92 -28.79
CA HIS A 87 -15.54 -13.42 -28.92
C HIS A 87 -16.52 -12.54 -28.16
N VAL A 88 -17.72 -12.33 -28.72
CA VAL A 88 -18.74 -11.48 -28.11
C VAL A 88 -20.04 -12.25 -27.98
N LEU A 89 -20.60 -12.23 -26.78
CA LEU A 89 -21.96 -12.67 -26.48
C LEU A 89 -22.78 -11.45 -26.09
N THR A 90 -23.91 -11.25 -26.74
CA THR A 90 -24.90 -10.27 -26.32
C THR A 90 -26.19 -11.01 -26.05
N TYR A 91 -26.75 -10.84 -24.86
CA TYR A 91 -28.10 -11.28 -24.56
C TYR A 91 -28.86 -10.16 -23.83
N ASP A 92 -30.14 -10.03 -24.16
CA ASP A 92 -31.03 -9.02 -23.60
C ASP A 92 -32.20 -9.72 -22.95
N SER A 93 -32.27 -9.64 -21.62
CA SER A 93 -33.27 -10.35 -20.84
C SER A 93 -33.78 -9.44 -19.70
N PRO A 94 -35.08 -9.10 -19.71
CA PRO A 94 -35.68 -8.30 -18.64
C PRO A 94 -35.65 -9.00 -17.27
N SER A 95 -35.46 -10.32 -17.24
CA SER A 95 -35.53 -11.14 -16.03
C SER A 95 -34.20 -11.77 -15.60
N GLU A 96 -33.24 -11.94 -16.51
CA GLU A 96 -31.93 -12.49 -16.15
C GLU A 96 -31.02 -11.41 -15.60
N GLN A 97 -30.35 -11.75 -14.50
CA GLN A 97 -29.37 -10.89 -13.85
C GLN A 97 -27.97 -11.17 -14.42
N LEU A 98 -26.98 -10.38 -14.02
CA LEU A 98 -25.59 -10.58 -14.44
C LEU A 98 -24.93 -11.77 -13.72
N GLU A 99 -25.37 -12.02 -12.49
CA GLU A 99 -24.79 -12.98 -11.57
C GLU A 99 -24.76 -14.41 -12.12
N PRO A 100 -25.85 -14.97 -12.71
CA PRO A 100 -25.83 -16.31 -13.28
C PRO A 100 -24.74 -16.49 -14.34
N VAL A 101 -24.53 -15.48 -15.19
CA VAL A 101 -23.54 -15.54 -16.27
C VAL A 101 -22.12 -15.48 -15.72
N TYR A 102 -21.88 -14.57 -14.78
CA TYR A 102 -20.59 -14.48 -14.10
C TYR A 102 -20.25 -15.77 -13.36
N PHE A 103 -21.16 -16.29 -12.53
CA PHE A 103 -20.90 -17.49 -11.73
C PHE A 103 -20.77 -18.74 -12.60
N TRP A 104 -21.52 -18.86 -13.69
CA TRP A 104 -21.33 -19.96 -14.63
C TRP A 104 -19.91 -19.93 -15.22
N ILE A 105 -19.45 -18.77 -15.71
CA ILE A 105 -18.12 -18.64 -16.32
C ILE A 105 -17.04 -18.92 -15.28
N HIS A 106 -17.20 -18.39 -14.07
CA HIS A 106 -16.30 -18.63 -12.94
C HIS A 106 -16.20 -20.13 -12.61
N ASP A 107 -17.33 -20.78 -12.35
CA ASP A 107 -17.39 -22.16 -11.87
C ASP A 107 -16.95 -23.14 -12.96
N PHE A 108 -17.37 -22.93 -14.20
CA PHE A 108 -16.92 -23.74 -15.33
C PHE A 108 -15.41 -23.64 -15.50
N SER A 109 -14.86 -22.41 -15.53
CA SER A 109 -13.42 -22.19 -15.68
C SER A 109 -12.62 -22.83 -14.55
N ALA A 110 -13.09 -22.70 -13.31
CA ALA A 110 -12.47 -23.35 -12.15
C ALA A 110 -12.53 -24.89 -12.26
N SER A 111 -13.65 -25.45 -12.73
CA SER A 111 -13.85 -26.90 -12.88
C SER A 111 -12.89 -27.54 -13.89
N ILE A 112 -12.52 -26.81 -14.94
CA ILE A 112 -11.54 -27.25 -15.95
C ILE A 112 -10.09 -26.92 -15.56
N GLY A 113 -9.85 -26.53 -14.30
CA GLY A 113 -8.52 -26.30 -13.73
C GLY A 113 -7.89 -24.94 -14.04
N LEU A 114 -8.66 -23.99 -14.58
CA LEU A 114 -8.19 -22.63 -14.82
C LEU A 114 -8.26 -21.79 -13.54
N LYS A 115 -7.35 -20.83 -13.40
CA LYS A 115 -7.32 -19.92 -12.26
C LYS A 115 -8.03 -18.62 -12.59
N VAL A 116 -9.13 -18.35 -11.90
CA VAL A 116 -9.95 -17.14 -12.05
C VAL A 116 -9.47 -16.04 -11.08
N GLU A 117 -9.25 -14.83 -11.57
CA GLU A 117 -8.81 -13.65 -10.82
C GLU A 117 -9.65 -12.44 -11.24
N LYS A 118 -10.40 -11.83 -10.32
CA LYS A 118 -11.15 -10.59 -10.61
C LYS A 118 -10.18 -9.42 -10.79
N LEU A 119 -10.36 -8.64 -11.85
CA LEU A 119 -9.55 -7.45 -12.14
C LEU A 119 -10.31 -6.16 -11.86
N ILE A 120 -11.42 -5.95 -12.55
CA ILE A 120 -12.18 -4.69 -12.54
C ILE A 120 -13.59 -5.01 -12.05
N ASP A 121 -14.12 -4.17 -11.16
CA ASP A 121 -15.46 -4.26 -10.61
C ASP A 121 -15.99 -2.83 -10.45
N ASN A 122 -16.41 -2.26 -11.58
CA ASN A 122 -16.84 -0.88 -11.71
C ASN A 122 -18.35 -0.83 -11.94
N PHE A 123 -18.95 0.27 -11.53
CA PHE A 123 -20.34 0.56 -11.86
C PHE A 123 -20.53 2.06 -12.08
N ALA A 124 -21.51 2.41 -12.91
CA ALA A 124 -21.96 3.77 -13.12
C ALA A 124 -23.48 3.78 -13.05
N SER A 125 -24.05 4.69 -12.27
CA SER A 125 -25.50 4.88 -12.17
C SER A 125 -25.83 6.28 -12.70
N SER A 126 -26.97 6.43 -13.36
CA SER A 126 -27.40 7.76 -13.80
C SER A 126 -27.62 8.66 -12.57
N PRO A 127 -27.20 9.94 -12.59
CA PRO A 127 -27.37 10.84 -11.45
C PRO A 127 -28.82 10.97 -10.94
N GLY A 128 -29.81 10.85 -11.83
CA GLY A 128 -31.23 10.87 -11.47
C GLY A 128 -31.79 9.55 -10.89
N SER A 129 -30.99 8.47 -10.85
CA SER A 129 -31.45 7.18 -10.32
C SER A 129 -31.51 7.14 -8.80
N SER A 130 -32.45 6.34 -8.28
CA SER A 130 -32.55 6.04 -6.84
C SER A 130 -31.31 5.29 -6.32
N HIS A 131 -30.78 4.38 -7.15
CA HIS A 131 -29.55 3.64 -6.89
C HIS A 131 -28.35 4.59 -6.70
N PHE A 132 -28.19 5.59 -7.56
CA PHE A 132 -27.14 6.61 -7.43
C PHE A 132 -27.20 7.33 -6.08
N SER A 133 -28.38 7.80 -5.67
CA SER A 133 -28.56 8.52 -4.41
C SER A 133 -28.21 7.66 -3.17
N GLU A 134 -28.61 6.38 -3.17
CA GLU A 134 -28.29 5.46 -2.09
C GLU A 134 -26.79 5.13 -2.01
N LEU A 135 -26.13 4.93 -3.16
CA LEU A 135 -24.70 4.67 -3.21
C LEU A 135 -23.88 5.90 -2.81
N GLN A 136 -24.25 7.08 -3.29
CA GLN A 136 -23.59 8.32 -2.89
C GLN A 136 -23.74 8.56 -1.38
N GLY A 137 -24.93 8.31 -0.82
CA GLY A 137 -25.14 8.41 0.62
C GLY A 137 -24.26 7.44 1.43
N LYS A 138 -24.05 6.22 0.94
CA LYS A 138 -23.12 5.26 1.55
C LYS A 138 -21.66 5.72 1.44
N ALA A 139 -21.24 6.18 0.26
CA ALA A 139 -19.89 6.68 0.01
C ALA A 139 -19.57 7.89 0.91
N THR A 140 -20.47 8.87 0.98
CA THR A 140 -20.33 10.04 1.86
C THR A 140 -20.21 9.64 3.32
N ARG A 141 -21.05 8.72 3.82
CA ARG A 141 -20.93 8.22 5.20
C ARG A 141 -19.57 7.56 5.48
N MET A 142 -19.05 6.79 4.53
CA MET A 142 -17.73 6.17 4.66
C MET A 142 -16.61 7.21 4.67
N GLN A 143 -16.70 8.24 3.83
CA GLN A 143 -15.76 9.37 3.83
C GLN A 143 -15.82 10.16 5.15
N GLU A 144 -17.03 10.46 5.65
CA GLU A 144 -17.22 11.15 6.93
C GLU A 144 -16.59 10.40 8.11
N GLU A 145 -16.83 9.08 8.21
CA GLU A 145 -16.21 8.25 9.26
C GLU A 145 -14.68 8.15 9.10
N ALA A 146 -14.18 8.07 7.87
CA ALA A 146 -12.74 8.11 7.62
C ALA A 146 -12.11 9.45 8.03
N MET A 147 -12.73 10.57 7.68
CA MET A 147 -12.28 11.92 8.05
C MET A 147 -12.33 12.15 9.56
N LYS A 148 -13.39 11.68 10.23
CA LYS A 148 -13.50 11.72 11.69
C LYS A 148 -12.40 10.91 12.37
N ALA A 149 -12.08 9.72 11.85
CA ALA A 149 -10.98 8.91 12.35
C ALA A 149 -9.61 9.57 12.09
N LEU A 150 -9.39 10.19 10.93
CA LEU A 150 -8.19 10.98 10.64
C LEU A 150 -8.04 12.19 11.58
N GLY A 151 -9.14 12.87 11.91
CA GLY A 151 -9.17 13.93 12.91
C GLY A 151 -8.73 13.44 14.29
N ALA A 152 -9.25 12.28 14.72
CA ALA A 152 -8.84 11.64 15.96
C ALA A 152 -7.36 11.23 15.94
N VAL A 153 -6.86 10.69 14.82
CA VAL A 153 -5.42 10.39 14.64
C VAL A 153 -4.60 11.66 14.83
N ASN A 154 -4.93 12.77 14.16
CA ASN A 154 -4.19 14.03 14.30
C ASN A 154 -4.13 14.53 15.75
N GLN A 155 -5.24 14.40 16.50
CA GLN A 155 -5.27 14.76 17.92
C GLN A 155 -4.35 13.86 18.77
N VAL A 156 -4.38 12.54 18.53
CA VAL A 156 -3.48 11.60 19.19
C VAL A 156 -2.02 11.86 18.81
N MET A 157 -1.74 12.19 17.55
CA MET A 157 -0.39 12.51 17.08
C MET A 157 0.21 13.71 17.81
N LYS A 158 -0.57 14.78 18.00
CA LYS A 158 -0.14 15.94 18.80
C LYS A 158 0.15 15.56 20.25
N SER A 159 -0.68 14.68 20.83
CA SER A 159 -0.45 14.14 22.17
C SER A 159 0.86 13.35 22.25
N ILE A 160 1.11 12.47 21.28
CA ILE A 160 2.35 11.69 21.18
C ILE A 160 3.58 12.59 21.11
N LEU A 161 3.56 13.66 20.31
CA LEU A 161 4.67 14.62 20.25
C LEU A 161 5.02 15.19 21.62
N ASN A 162 4.02 15.63 22.37
CA ASN A 162 4.23 16.16 23.71
C ASN A 162 4.85 15.12 24.64
N ILE A 163 4.33 13.88 24.63
CA ILE A 163 4.85 12.79 25.45
C ILE A 163 6.31 12.45 25.08
N VAL A 164 6.64 12.44 23.79
CA VAL A 164 8.01 12.20 23.30
C VAL A 164 8.95 13.29 23.81
N TYR A 165 8.55 14.57 23.78
CA TYR A 165 9.34 15.65 24.34
C TYR A 165 9.53 15.51 25.85
N ASP A 166 8.48 15.18 26.60
CA ASP A 166 8.55 14.97 28.04
C ASP A 166 9.46 13.78 28.41
N LEU A 167 9.36 12.68 27.68
CA LEU A 167 10.21 11.50 27.86
C LEU A 167 11.69 11.81 27.58
N ARG A 168 11.99 12.63 26.56
CA ARG A 168 13.35 13.09 26.28
C ARG A 168 13.91 13.99 27.40
N ASP A 169 13.11 14.91 27.93
CA ASP A 169 13.51 15.73 29.10
C ASP A 169 13.77 14.84 30.33
N PHE A 170 12.90 13.86 30.60
CA PHE A 170 13.11 12.88 31.66
C PHE A 170 14.37 12.06 31.47
N GLN A 171 14.65 11.54 30.27
CA GLN A 171 15.90 10.81 29.98
C GLN A 171 17.13 11.68 30.25
N MET A 172 17.11 12.94 29.81
CA MET A 172 18.22 13.87 30.05
C MET A 172 18.46 14.09 31.55
N ARG A 173 17.39 14.23 32.35
CA ARG A 173 17.49 14.38 33.81
C ARG A 173 17.92 13.08 34.49
N LEU A 174 17.35 11.93 34.12
CA LEU A 174 17.71 10.62 34.66
C LEU A 174 19.18 10.28 34.42
N LYS A 175 19.74 10.68 33.28
CA LYS A 175 21.16 10.49 32.96
C LYS A 175 22.09 11.13 34.01
N LEU A 176 21.69 12.23 34.65
CA LEU A 176 22.45 12.82 35.75
C LEU A 176 22.45 11.91 36.99
N TYR A 177 21.30 11.34 37.34
CA TYR A 177 21.18 10.37 38.43
C TYR A 177 21.91 9.05 38.15
N ASP A 178 21.88 8.58 36.88
CA ASP A 178 22.65 7.40 36.46
C ASP A 178 24.15 7.65 36.57
N LYS A 179 24.64 8.82 36.13
CA LYS A 179 26.05 9.22 36.28
C LYS A 179 26.49 9.37 37.74
N LEU A 180 25.60 9.80 38.64
CA LEU A 180 25.87 9.85 40.08
C LEU A 180 26.18 8.44 40.65
N LYS A 181 25.68 7.38 40.00
CA LYS A 181 25.92 5.98 40.36
C LYS A 181 27.05 5.32 39.56
N SER A 182 27.71 6.05 38.66
CA SER A 182 28.84 5.56 37.84
C SER A 182 30.07 5.27 38.71
N ASP A 183 30.86 4.26 38.30
CA ASP A 183 32.11 3.89 38.96
C ASP A 183 33.23 4.93 38.71
N LYS A 184 33.06 5.82 37.73
CA LYS A 184 34.05 6.85 37.41
C LYS A 184 33.92 8.06 38.33
N PRO A 185 34.99 8.45 39.05
CA PRO A 185 34.94 9.55 40.01
C PRO A 185 34.59 10.90 39.37
N GLU A 186 35.14 11.19 38.18
CA GLU A 186 34.88 12.45 37.46
C GLU A 186 33.40 12.60 37.04
N GLU A 187 32.79 11.53 36.52
CA GLU A 187 31.38 11.56 36.10
C GLU A 187 30.44 11.73 37.29
N LYS A 188 30.80 11.11 38.43
CA LYS A 188 30.04 11.19 39.66
C LYS A 188 30.10 12.59 40.30
N GLU A 189 31.29 13.19 40.33
CA GLU A 189 31.48 14.54 40.84
C GLU A 189 30.75 15.56 39.97
N GLN A 190 30.89 15.48 38.64
CA GLN A 190 30.17 16.35 37.71
C GLN A 190 28.65 16.24 37.86
N ALA A 191 28.12 15.01 38.01
CA ALA A 191 26.70 14.77 38.21
C ALA A 191 26.21 15.35 39.54
N LEU A 192 26.97 15.18 40.63
CA LEU A 192 26.64 15.75 41.94
C LEU A 192 26.58 17.27 41.90
N LEU A 193 27.58 17.92 41.30
CA LEU A 193 27.61 19.37 41.13
C LEU A 193 26.43 19.87 40.30
N SER A 194 26.09 19.16 39.22
CA SER A 194 24.93 19.50 38.37
C SER A 194 23.61 19.37 39.14
N LEU A 195 23.43 18.32 39.95
CA LEU A 195 22.23 18.12 40.77
C LEU A 195 22.13 19.17 41.88
N LYS A 196 23.25 19.55 42.51
CA LYS A 196 23.31 20.65 43.48
C LYS A 196 22.87 21.98 42.85
N GLN A 197 23.36 22.26 41.65
CA GLN A 197 22.98 23.45 40.89
C GLN A 197 21.46 23.46 40.62
N ILE A 198 20.92 22.35 40.10
CA ILE A 198 19.48 22.21 39.84
C ILE A 198 18.67 22.43 41.13
N TRP A 199 19.10 21.84 42.24
CA TRP A 199 18.42 21.99 43.52
C TRP A 199 18.42 23.44 44.03
N LEU A 200 19.56 24.13 43.93
CA LEU A 200 19.66 25.55 44.30
C LEU A 200 18.72 26.42 43.46
N ASP A 201 18.69 26.17 42.15
CA ASP A 201 17.92 26.98 41.20
C ASP A 201 16.42 26.73 41.26
N THR A 202 15.99 25.50 41.55
CA THR A 202 14.58 25.09 41.41
C THR A 202 13.90 24.74 42.72
N VAL A 203 14.61 24.22 43.71
CA VAL A 203 14.01 23.71 44.95
C VAL A 203 14.20 24.71 46.08
N ASP A 204 15.44 25.13 46.33
CA ASP A 204 15.77 26.05 47.41
C ASP A 204 15.27 27.47 47.10
N ALA A 205 15.51 27.96 45.88
CA ALA A 205 14.99 29.26 45.44
C ALA A 205 13.46 29.35 45.53
N THR A 206 12.73 28.34 45.03
CA THR A 206 11.26 28.36 44.98
C THR A 206 10.61 28.13 46.35
N LYS A 207 11.16 27.26 47.21
CA LYS A 207 10.57 26.99 48.53
C LYS A 207 10.88 28.07 49.57
N ARG A 208 11.98 28.80 49.42
CA ARG A 208 12.52 29.66 50.50
C ARG A 208 12.68 31.13 50.17
N GLY A 209 12.60 31.52 48.89
CA GLY A 209 12.69 32.92 48.46
C GLY A 209 13.92 33.61 49.04
N THR A 210 13.71 34.60 49.91
CA THR A 210 14.77 35.39 50.57
C THR A 210 15.66 34.60 51.52
N THR A 211 15.25 33.39 51.93
CA THR A 211 16.03 32.50 52.82
C THR A 211 16.69 31.32 52.09
N SER A 212 16.72 31.38 50.76
CA SER A 212 17.51 30.46 49.93
C SER A 212 19.01 30.77 50.05
N ILE A 213 19.87 29.79 49.77
CA ILE A 213 21.33 29.92 49.82
C ILE A 213 21.81 31.07 48.93
N LYS A 214 21.25 31.20 47.71
CA LYS A 214 21.60 32.28 46.78
C LYS A 214 21.14 33.65 47.29
N ALA A 215 19.91 33.75 47.83
CA ALA A 215 19.43 35.00 48.41
C ALA A 215 20.19 35.38 49.69
N MET A 216 20.55 34.40 50.53
CA MET A 216 21.35 34.63 51.74
C MET A 216 22.77 35.10 51.44
N ALA A 217 23.38 34.56 50.40
CA ALA A 217 24.68 35.01 49.92
C ALA A 217 24.62 36.43 49.35
N GLN A 218 23.50 36.83 48.74
CA GLN A 218 23.35 38.16 48.11
C GLN A 218 22.84 39.25 49.06
N GLN A 219 21.95 38.94 49.99
CA GLN A 219 21.24 39.94 50.81
C GLN A 219 21.75 40.05 52.25
N PHE A 220 22.39 39.00 52.76
CA PHE A 220 22.75 38.87 54.18
C PHE A 220 24.25 38.55 54.36
N ASP A 221 25.08 38.85 53.35
CA ASP A 221 26.53 38.68 53.33
C ASP A 221 27.04 37.25 53.65
N PHE A 222 26.21 36.22 53.46
CA PHE A 222 26.62 34.82 53.62
C PHE A 222 27.30 34.27 52.36
N VAL A 223 28.31 34.97 51.85
CA VAL A 223 28.97 34.67 50.55
C VAL A 223 29.54 33.24 50.51
N THR A 224 30.04 32.74 51.63
CA THR A 224 30.64 31.40 51.74
C THR A 224 29.65 30.24 51.75
N LEU A 225 28.33 30.49 51.82
CA LEU A 225 27.32 29.42 51.80
C LEU A 225 27.27 28.70 50.46
N ILE A 226 27.47 29.40 49.35
CA ILE A 226 27.45 28.80 48.00
C ILE A 226 28.63 27.84 47.87
N ASP A 227 29.84 28.33 48.12
CA ASP A 227 31.07 27.54 48.01
C ASP A 227 31.07 26.37 49.02
N GLY A 228 30.61 26.62 50.25
CA GLY A 228 30.48 25.59 51.28
C GLY A 228 29.49 24.48 50.90
N PHE A 229 28.41 24.81 50.19
CA PHE A 229 27.43 23.82 49.70
C PHE A 229 27.99 23.00 48.54
N PHE A 230 28.71 23.63 47.60
CA PHE A 230 29.35 22.90 46.50
C PHE A 230 30.49 22.00 46.98
N ALA A 231 31.28 22.44 47.98
CA ALA A 231 32.40 21.68 48.54
C ALA A 231 32.01 20.49 49.42
N THR A 232 30.77 20.41 49.90
CA THR A 232 30.33 19.36 50.85
C THR A 232 29.63 18.20 50.16
N ASN A 233 30.21 17.00 50.21
CA ASN A 233 29.63 15.82 49.56
C ASN A 233 28.66 15.04 50.45
N SER A 234 28.73 15.25 51.77
CA SER A 234 27.83 14.63 52.73
C SER A 234 27.61 15.50 53.96
N LEU A 235 26.56 15.21 54.73
CA LEU A 235 26.32 15.81 56.06
C LEU A 235 27.54 15.76 56.99
N LYS A 236 28.37 14.70 56.90
CA LYS A 236 29.58 14.52 57.74
C LYS A 236 30.75 15.42 57.31
N ASP A 237 30.74 15.92 56.08
CA ASP A 237 31.80 16.77 55.56
C ASP A 237 31.62 18.24 55.93
N VAL A 238 30.40 18.65 56.33
CA VAL A 238 30.11 20.02 56.78
C VAL A 238 30.90 20.38 58.04
N ASP A 239 31.13 19.42 58.93
CA ASP A 239 31.88 19.63 60.18
C ASP A 239 33.38 19.85 59.95
N LYS A 240 33.91 19.35 58.83
CA LYS A 240 35.33 19.43 58.44
C LYS A 240 35.70 20.76 57.77
N LEU A 241 34.71 21.56 57.35
CA LEU A 241 34.96 22.85 56.72
C LEU A 241 35.39 23.89 57.76
N ASP A 242 36.32 24.77 57.39
CA ASP A 242 36.72 25.93 58.18
C ASP A 242 35.73 27.09 57.95
N LEU A 243 34.55 26.99 58.59
CA LEU A 243 33.46 27.95 58.47
C LEU A 243 32.87 28.30 59.84
N ASN A 244 32.23 29.46 59.92
CA ASN A 244 31.50 29.90 61.11
C ASN A 244 30.38 28.90 61.49
N GLU A 245 30.21 28.60 62.77
CA GLU A 245 29.15 27.73 63.32
C GLU A 245 27.74 28.06 62.82
N ARG A 246 27.43 29.35 62.62
CA ARG A 246 26.14 29.77 62.05
C ARG A 246 25.97 29.32 60.60
N VAL A 247 27.03 29.41 59.80
CA VAL A 247 27.08 28.96 58.40
C VAL A 247 27.04 27.43 58.33
N LYS A 248 27.78 26.74 59.20
CA LYS A 248 27.75 25.26 59.33
C LYS A 248 26.35 24.75 59.67
N ARG A 249 25.62 25.41 60.56
CA ARG A 249 24.24 25.01 60.92
C ARG A 249 23.28 25.11 59.74
N ILE A 250 23.37 26.19 58.97
CA ILE A 250 22.57 26.39 57.76
C ILE A 250 22.95 25.34 56.70
N LEU A 251 24.25 25.11 56.49
CA LEU A 251 24.76 24.10 55.57
C LEU A 251 24.30 22.69 55.95
N LYS A 252 24.38 22.29 57.23
CA LYS A 252 23.90 20.97 57.68
C LYS A 252 22.44 20.74 57.31
N GLN A 253 21.59 21.74 57.59
CA GLN A 253 20.18 21.65 57.21
C GLN A 253 20.02 21.49 55.69
N ARG A 254 20.75 22.29 54.90
CA ARG A 254 20.61 22.31 53.43
C ARG A 254 21.16 21.06 52.75
N VAL A 255 22.29 20.55 53.23
CA VAL A 255 22.89 19.31 52.72
C VAL A 255 21.99 18.11 53.06
N GLY A 256 21.40 18.05 54.26
CA GLY A 256 20.43 17.01 54.59
C GLY A 256 19.18 17.06 53.71
N GLU A 257 18.61 18.25 53.50
CA GLU A 257 17.46 18.43 52.60
C GLU A 257 17.79 18.09 51.13
N PHE A 258 19.03 18.33 50.71
CA PHE A 258 19.51 17.96 49.38
C PHE A 258 19.68 16.44 49.22
N GLU A 259 20.26 15.74 50.21
CA GLU A 259 20.39 14.29 50.21
C GLU A 259 19.03 13.58 50.15
N ASP A 260 18.06 14.05 50.96
CA ASP A 260 16.69 13.56 50.95
C ASP A 260 16.01 13.85 49.59
N TRP A 261 16.21 15.06 49.06
CA TRP A 261 15.66 15.45 47.77
C TRP A 261 16.18 14.57 46.65
N ILE A 262 17.49 14.32 46.55
CA ILE A 262 18.08 13.48 45.49
C ILE A 262 17.39 12.11 45.44
N THR A 263 17.18 11.50 46.60
CA THR A 263 16.64 10.14 46.70
C THR A 263 15.16 10.11 46.29
N LEU A 264 14.38 11.07 46.79
CA LEU A 264 12.95 11.17 46.48
C LEU A 264 12.70 11.62 45.03
N SER A 265 13.48 12.58 44.53
CA SER A 265 13.37 13.11 43.19
C SER A 265 13.72 12.06 42.14
N GLU A 266 14.76 11.25 42.35
CA GLU A 266 15.10 10.17 41.43
C GLU A 266 13.95 9.16 41.33
N LYS A 267 13.42 8.70 42.47
CA LYS A 267 12.33 7.72 42.52
C LYS A 267 11.07 8.26 41.85
N GLU A 268 10.74 9.52 42.10
CA GLU A 268 9.58 10.17 41.49
C GLU A 268 9.78 10.34 39.97
N LEU A 269 10.95 10.79 39.54
CA LEU A 269 11.24 11.08 38.14
C LEU A 269 11.29 9.78 37.30
N ARG A 270 11.83 8.68 37.84
CA ARG A 270 11.72 7.34 37.22
C ARG A 270 10.29 6.86 37.14
N LYS A 271 9.49 7.04 38.20
CA LYS A 271 8.08 6.65 38.19
C LYS A 271 7.29 7.44 37.15
N ARG A 272 7.50 8.76 37.05
CA ARG A 272 6.88 9.61 36.02
C ARG A 272 7.30 9.18 34.61
N TYR A 273 8.58 8.87 34.40
CA TYR A 273 9.08 8.35 33.13
C TYR A 273 8.35 7.06 32.71
N GLU A 274 8.20 6.08 33.61
CA GLU A 274 7.49 4.82 33.29
C GLU A 274 5.99 5.02 33.01
N ILE A 275 5.35 5.97 33.70
CA ILE A 275 3.94 6.33 33.45
C ILE A 275 3.81 6.95 32.05
N GLU A 276 4.63 7.94 31.72
CA GLU A 276 4.59 8.58 30.39
C GLU A 276 4.94 7.58 29.28
N LYS A 277 5.88 6.67 29.52
CA LYS A 277 6.22 5.61 28.56
C LYS A 277 5.03 4.66 28.33
N THR A 278 4.30 4.32 29.38
CA THR A 278 3.08 3.52 29.28
C THR A 278 1.98 4.26 28.53
N TYR A 279 1.84 5.57 28.79
CA TYR A 279 0.88 6.42 28.09
C TYR A 279 1.22 6.57 26.60
N LEU A 280 2.51 6.77 26.25
CA LEU A 280 3.01 6.74 24.88
C LEU A 280 2.62 5.45 24.17
N LYS A 281 2.85 4.30 24.81
CA LYS A 281 2.48 2.98 24.28
C LYS A 281 0.97 2.87 24.03
N SER A 282 0.15 3.37 24.94
CA SER A 282 -1.31 3.41 24.78
C SER A 282 -1.72 4.28 23.57
N GLN A 283 -1.18 5.49 23.45
CA GLN A 283 -1.48 6.40 22.35
C GLN A 283 -1.03 5.81 21.00
N TYR A 284 0.15 5.20 20.95
CA TYR A 284 0.64 4.47 19.79
C TYR A 284 -0.31 3.35 19.34
N ASN A 285 -0.81 2.54 20.27
CA ASN A 285 -1.78 1.49 19.98
C ASN A 285 -3.13 2.05 19.50
N THR A 286 -3.54 3.21 20.02
CA THR A 286 -4.74 3.91 19.54
C THR A 286 -4.57 4.35 18.08
N VAL A 287 -3.42 4.91 17.70
CA VAL A 287 -3.11 5.22 16.29
C VAL A 287 -3.14 3.94 15.44
N LYS A 288 -2.62 2.82 15.94
CA LYS A 288 -2.69 1.51 15.27
C LYS A 288 -4.11 1.07 14.96
N LEU A 289 -4.99 1.26 15.92
CA LEU A 289 -6.39 0.90 15.77
C LEU A 289 -7.07 1.78 14.72
N TYR A 290 -6.90 3.09 14.78
CA TYR A 290 -7.49 4.02 13.81
C TYR A 290 -6.94 3.83 12.40
N ALA A 291 -5.63 3.62 12.24
CA ALA A 291 -5.00 3.30 10.96
C ALA A 291 -5.64 2.08 10.29
N ARG A 292 -5.89 1.02 11.07
CA ARG A 292 -6.55 -0.21 10.60
C ARG A 292 -7.99 0.02 10.17
N TRP A 293 -8.70 0.96 10.78
CA TRP A 293 -10.09 1.28 10.45
C TRP A 293 -10.22 2.22 9.25
N ILE A 294 -9.33 3.22 9.12
CA ILE A 294 -9.39 4.19 8.03
C ILE A 294 -9.26 3.51 6.65
N LYS A 295 -8.35 2.54 6.52
CA LYS A 295 -8.06 1.85 5.26
C LYS A 295 -9.29 1.22 4.57
N PRO A 296 -10.10 0.37 5.24
CA PRO A 296 -11.29 -0.19 4.62
C PRO A 296 -12.36 0.86 4.29
N TYR A 297 -12.52 1.92 5.11
CA TYR A 297 -13.49 2.98 4.81
C TYR A 297 -13.14 3.77 3.57
N LEU A 298 -11.87 4.19 3.43
CA LEU A 298 -11.41 4.91 2.25
C LEU A 298 -11.47 4.04 0.99
N ARG A 299 -11.06 2.77 1.08
CA ARG A 299 -11.18 1.82 -0.05
C ARG A 299 -12.64 1.59 -0.44
N ALA A 300 -13.53 1.46 0.53
CA ALA A 300 -14.95 1.25 0.25
C ALA A 300 -15.61 2.50 -0.33
N ALA A 301 -15.29 3.69 0.20
CA ALA A 301 -15.72 4.96 -0.38
C ALA A 301 -15.25 5.10 -1.83
N LYS A 302 -13.96 4.83 -2.10
CA LYS A 302 -13.39 4.90 -3.44
C LYS A 302 -14.04 3.91 -4.41
N LYS A 303 -14.25 2.67 -3.98
CA LYS A 303 -14.97 1.67 -4.78
C LYS A 303 -16.42 2.03 -5.06
N LEU A 304 -17.01 2.91 -4.25
CA LEU A 304 -18.36 3.42 -4.46
C LEU A 304 -18.40 4.69 -5.31
N GLU A 305 -17.25 5.34 -5.53
CA GLU A 305 -17.15 6.46 -6.46
C GLU A 305 -17.37 5.95 -7.88
N GLN A 306 -18.20 6.68 -8.62
CA GLN A 306 -18.50 6.33 -9.99
C GLN A 306 -17.50 7.00 -10.92
N PRO A 307 -16.90 6.27 -11.87
CA PRO A 307 -16.10 6.90 -12.91
C PRO A 307 -16.96 7.87 -13.71
N PHE A 308 -16.37 8.97 -14.19
CA PHE A 308 -17.06 9.87 -15.11
C PHE A 308 -17.45 9.10 -16.38
N TYR A 309 -18.75 8.87 -16.55
CA TYR A 309 -19.29 8.03 -17.62
C TYR A 309 -20.10 8.93 -18.56
N ASN A 310 -19.57 9.17 -19.76
CA ASN A 310 -20.20 10.00 -20.77
C ASN A 310 -20.57 9.15 -22.00
N GLU A 311 -21.38 8.13 -21.77
CA GLU A 311 -21.90 7.27 -22.84
C GLU A 311 -23.38 7.57 -23.10
N ALA A 312 -23.81 7.47 -24.36
CA ALA A 312 -25.21 7.66 -24.75
C ALA A 312 -26.18 6.69 -24.05
N ASP A 313 -25.65 5.57 -23.54
CA ASP A 313 -26.38 4.54 -22.82
C ASP A 313 -26.75 4.93 -21.38
N LEU A 314 -26.16 6.01 -20.86
CA LEU A 314 -26.41 6.52 -19.50
C LEU A 314 -27.03 7.92 -19.56
N ILE A 315 -28.36 7.97 -19.56
CA ILE A 315 -29.10 9.24 -19.59
C ILE A 315 -29.31 9.75 -18.17
N THR A 316 -28.90 10.99 -17.91
CA THR A 316 -28.91 11.59 -16.56
C THR A 316 -30.25 11.48 -15.84
N ALA A 317 -31.35 11.71 -16.56
CA ALA A 317 -32.70 11.72 -15.99
C ALA A 317 -33.33 10.33 -15.80
N PHE A 318 -32.74 9.28 -16.36
CA PHE A 318 -33.32 7.94 -16.33
C PHE A 318 -32.90 7.19 -15.08
N ASN A 319 -33.56 6.07 -14.79
CA ASN A 319 -33.17 5.16 -13.74
C ASN A 319 -32.39 4.00 -14.39
N THR A 320 -31.10 4.19 -14.64
CA THR A 320 -30.23 3.24 -15.35
C THR A 320 -28.92 3.03 -14.60
N VAL A 321 -28.45 1.79 -14.62
CA VAL A 321 -27.17 1.37 -14.03
C VAL A 321 -26.40 0.60 -15.08
N ILE A 322 -25.12 0.90 -15.23
CA ILE A 322 -24.14 0.16 -16.00
C ILE A 322 -23.21 -0.51 -15.01
N LEU A 323 -23.11 -1.84 -15.05
CA LEU A 323 -22.12 -2.61 -14.31
C LEU A 323 -21.04 -3.07 -15.30
N GLN A 324 -19.79 -2.97 -14.89
CA GLN A 324 -18.63 -3.42 -15.65
C GLN A 324 -17.77 -4.34 -14.79
N LEU A 325 -17.65 -5.59 -15.19
CA LEU A 325 -16.89 -6.60 -14.48
C LEU A 325 -15.87 -7.20 -15.43
N SER A 326 -14.58 -7.13 -15.09
CA SER A 326 -13.51 -7.77 -15.86
C SER A 326 -12.83 -8.83 -15.03
N VAL A 327 -12.74 -10.04 -15.59
CA VAL A 327 -12.16 -11.22 -14.95
C VAL A 327 -11.01 -11.74 -15.80
N MET A 328 -9.88 -12.04 -15.17
CA MET A 328 -8.75 -12.71 -15.79
C MET A 328 -8.80 -14.20 -15.48
N ILE A 329 -8.82 -15.03 -16.51
CA ILE A 329 -8.80 -16.48 -16.37
C ILE A 329 -7.49 -17.01 -16.92
N LYS A 330 -6.66 -17.58 -16.05
CA LYS A 330 -5.29 -18.03 -16.38
C LYS A 330 -5.26 -19.53 -16.62
N SER A 331 -4.58 -19.92 -17.69
CA SER A 331 -4.15 -21.28 -17.93
C SER A 331 -2.67 -21.45 -17.57
N LYS A 332 -2.20 -22.68 -17.56
CA LYS A 332 -0.78 -23.02 -17.46
C LYS A 332 -0.29 -23.43 -18.84
N TYR A 333 0.97 -23.11 -19.12
CA TYR A 333 1.69 -23.58 -20.27
C TYR A 333 3.12 -23.86 -19.83
N ASP A 334 3.63 -25.03 -20.20
CA ASP A 334 4.99 -25.46 -19.93
C ASP A 334 5.62 -25.96 -21.24
N PRO A 335 6.71 -25.33 -21.72
CA PRO A 335 7.41 -25.79 -22.92
C PRO A 335 7.91 -27.24 -22.82
N GLU A 336 8.11 -27.77 -21.61
CA GLU A 336 8.50 -29.17 -21.44
C GLU A 336 7.44 -30.15 -21.96
N ASP A 337 6.15 -29.79 -21.83
CA ASP A 337 5.04 -30.63 -22.32
C ASP A 337 5.12 -30.77 -23.85
N ASP A 338 5.29 -29.66 -24.57
CA ASP A 338 5.44 -29.64 -26.03
C ASP A 338 6.70 -30.38 -26.52
N VAL A 339 7.78 -30.42 -25.72
CA VAL A 339 8.97 -31.20 -26.04
C VAL A 339 8.69 -32.70 -25.86
N ASN A 340 7.98 -33.07 -24.80
CA ASN A 340 7.60 -34.47 -24.55
C ASN A 340 6.64 -35.00 -25.63
N ASP A 341 5.79 -34.13 -26.17
CA ASP A 341 4.87 -34.43 -27.27
C ASP A 341 5.55 -34.41 -28.66
N GLY A 342 6.84 -34.08 -28.72
CA GLY A 342 7.63 -34.05 -29.95
C GLY A 342 7.34 -32.85 -30.87
N ILE A 343 6.67 -31.82 -30.36
CA ILE A 343 6.34 -30.58 -31.07
C ILE A 343 7.56 -29.64 -31.05
N LEU A 344 8.22 -29.51 -29.90
CA LEU A 344 9.42 -28.68 -29.72
C LEU A 344 10.70 -29.53 -29.59
N PRO A 345 11.85 -29.04 -30.08
CA PRO A 345 13.14 -29.70 -29.86
C PRO A 345 13.58 -29.71 -28.38
N ASP A 346 14.42 -30.67 -27.99
CA ASP A 346 14.98 -30.79 -26.62
C ASP A 346 15.71 -29.54 -26.11
N SER A 347 16.18 -28.66 -27.02
CA SER A 347 16.79 -27.38 -26.65
C SER A 347 15.86 -26.47 -25.84
N PHE A 348 14.53 -26.67 -25.90
CA PHE A 348 13.55 -25.85 -25.20
C PHE A 348 13.43 -26.19 -23.70
N LYS A 349 13.81 -27.40 -23.25
CA LYS A 349 13.76 -27.85 -21.84
C LYS A 349 14.61 -26.98 -20.91
N ASN A 350 15.76 -26.49 -21.37
CA ASN A 350 16.68 -25.65 -20.59
C ASN A 350 17.01 -24.33 -21.30
N SER A 351 16.02 -23.76 -22.01
CA SER A 351 16.21 -22.55 -22.82
C SER A 351 16.53 -21.28 -22.03
N GLY A 352 16.33 -21.28 -20.69
CA GLY A 352 16.47 -20.09 -19.86
C GLY A 352 15.46 -18.98 -20.21
N ALA A 353 14.46 -19.29 -21.04
CA ALA A 353 13.43 -18.37 -21.46
C ALA A 353 12.54 -17.95 -20.30
N ARG A 354 12.02 -16.73 -20.35
CA ARG A 354 11.00 -16.28 -19.40
C ARG A 354 9.76 -17.15 -19.50
N LYS A 355 9.06 -17.33 -18.38
CA LYS A 355 7.79 -18.03 -18.35
C LYS A 355 6.70 -17.18 -19.00
N TYR A 356 5.89 -17.81 -19.84
CA TYR A 356 4.72 -17.22 -20.48
C TYR A 356 3.45 -17.78 -19.86
N THR A 357 2.58 -16.88 -19.39
CA THR A 357 1.30 -17.25 -18.81
C THR A 357 0.18 -16.97 -19.82
N PRO A 358 -0.46 -18.00 -20.39
CA PRO A 358 -1.67 -17.82 -21.18
C PRO A 358 -2.86 -17.43 -20.29
N PHE A 359 -3.65 -16.46 -20.73
CA PHE A 359 -4.88 -16.08 -20.05
C PHE A 359 -5.87 -15.47 -21.04
N PHE A 360 -7.13 -15.37 -20.64
CA PHE A 360 -8.10 -14.55 -21.36
C PHE A 360 -8.86 -13.67 -20.37
N LEU A 361 -9.32 -12.53 -20.88
CA LEU A 361 -10.16 -11.58 -20.16
C LEU A 361 -11.62 -11.85 -20.51
N VAL A 362 -12.47 -11.87 -19.50
CA VAL A 362 -13.93 -11.87 -19.66
C VAL A 362 -14.45 -10.55 -19.12
N GLU A 363 -14.96 -9.72 -20.01
CA GLU A 363 -15.47 -8.39 -19.72
C GLU A 363 -16.97 -8.39 -19.89
N LEU A 364 -17.69 -8.23 -18.79
CA LEU A 364 -19.14 -8.16 -18.75
C LEU A 364 -19.54 -6.70 -18.59
N LYS A 365 -20.24 -6.16 -19.58
CA LYS A 365 -20.92 -4.86 -19.54
C LYS A 365 -22.42 -5.09 -19.44
N PHE A 366 -23.00 -4.80 -18.29
CA PHE A 366 -24.42 -4.99 -18.04
C PHE A 366 -25.13 -3.65 -17.88
N ARG A 367 -26.12 -3.40 -18.74
CA ARG A 367 -26.99 -2.24 -18.67
C ARG A 367 -28.32 -2.68 -18.08
N SER A 368 -28.68 -2.10 -16.95
CA SER A 368 -29.86 -2.46 -16.20
C SER A 368 -30.72 -1.27 -15.83
N ILE A 369 -32.01 -1.54 -15.66
CA ILE A 369 -32.96 -0.63 -15.03
C ILE A 369 -33.20 -1.17 -13.61
N PRO A 370 -32.63 -0.55 -12.56
CA PRO A 370 -32.80 -1.03 -11.19
C PRO A 370 -34.27 -0.92 -10.78
N GLN A 371 -34.88 -2.04 -10.41
CA GLN A 371 -36.23 -2.09 -9.85
C GLN A 371 -36.18 -2.45 -8.38
N LYS A 372 -36.88 -1.67 -7.54
CA LYS A 372 -36.91 -1.92 -6.09
C LYS A 372 -37.92 -3.03 -5.79
N VAL A 373 -37.43 -4.18 -5.35
CA VAL A 373 -38.24 -5.33 -4.91
C VAL A 373 -38.05 -5.45 -3.41
N GLY A 374 -38.98 -4.85 -2.64
CA GLY A 374 -38.86 -4.77 -1.19
C GLY A 374 -37.71 -3.84 -0.74
N GLN A 375 -36.77 -4.37 0.06
CA GLN A 375 -35.59 -3.62 0.52
C GLN A 375 -34.37 -3.76 -0.42
N HIS A 376 -34.47 -4.56 -1.50
CA HIS A 376 -33.36 -4.83 -2.42
C HIS A 376 -33.68 -4.34 -3.84
N TYR A 377 -32.62 -4.12 -4.64
CA TYR A 377 -32.76 -3.84 -6.06
C TYR A 377 -32.62 -5.16 -6.84
N SER A 378 -33.53 -5.36 -7.79
CA SER A 378 -33.40 -6.37 -8.83
C SER A 378 -32.94 -5.67 -10.11
N PHE A 379 -32.02 -6.31 -10.82
CA PHE A 379 -31.38 -5.77 -12.01
C PHE A 379 -31.67 -6.68 -13.19
N GLY A 380 -32.59 -6.26 -14.07
CA GLY A 380 -32.81 -6.89 -15.37
C GLY A 380 -32.29 -6.00 -16.49
N GLY A 381 -31.90 -6.57 -17.62
CA GLY A 381 -31.47 -5.78 -18.78
C GLY A 381 -30.54 -6.52 -19.75
N ARG A 382 -29.68 -5.76 -20.41
CA ARG A 382 -28.81 -6.24 -21.48
C ARG A 382 -27.41 -6.48 -20.97
N ALA A 383 -26.87 -7.66 -21.21
CA ALA A 383 -25.48 -8.01 -20.95
C ALA A 383 -24.72 -8.18 -22.27
N ASP A 384 -23.58 -7.49 -22.38
CA ASP A 384 -22.58 -7.73 -23.40
C ASP A 384 -21.36 -8.36 -22.71
N VAL A 385 -21.00 -9.59 -23.09
CA VAL A 385 -19.85 -10.33 -22.56
C VAL A 385 -18.81 -10.47 -23.67
N THR A 386 -17.61 -9.95 -23.43
CA THR A 386 -16.48 -10.03 -24.36
C THR A 386 -15.40 -10.92 -23.80
N PHE A 387 -14.93 -11.89 -24.59
CA PHE A 387 -13.80 -12.75 -24.26
C PHE A 387 -12.62 -12.35 -25.12
N THR A 388 -11.46 -12.09 -24.52
CA THR A 388 -10.26 -11.67 -25.27
C THR A 388 -9.02 -12.40 -24.77
N SER A 389 -8.32 -13.13 -25.65
CA SER A 389 -7.15 -13.95 -25.29
C SER A 389 -5.81 -13.19 -25.32
N TYR A 390 -4.91 -13.53 -24.39
CA TYR A 390 -3.55 -12.97 -24.28
C TYR A 390 -2.55 -14.00 -23.74
N ALA A 391 -1.26 -13.75 -23.98
CA ALA A 391 -0.14 -14.48 -23.40
C ALA A 391 0.97 -13.49 -23.05
N LEU A 392 1.20 -13.29 -21.75
CA LEU A 392 2.22 -12.35 -21.25
C LEU A 392 3.32 -13.11 -20.50
N ASN A 393 4.54 -12.59 -20.58
CA ASN A 393 5.63 -13.09 -19.73
C ASN A 393 5.49 -12.59 -18.28
N ASP A 394 6.23 -13.20 -17.36
CA ASP A 394 6.18 -12.85 -15.93
C ASP A 394 6.49 -11.37 -15.63
N GLN A 395 7.37 -10.73 -16.40
CA GLN A 395 7.70 -9.31 -16.23
C GLN A 395 6.54 -8.41 -16.69
N GLU A 396 5.98 -8.69 -17.85
CA GLU A 396 4.80 -7.99 -18.40
C GLU A 396 3.58 -8.15 -17.47
N LEU A 397 3.34 -9.36 -16.96
CA LEU A 397 2.24 -9.66 -16.05
C LEU A 397 2.40 -8.94 -14.70
N LYS A 398 3.65 -8.80 -14.21
CA LYS A 398 3.96 -8.03 -13.00
C LYS A 398 3.68 -6.54 -13.20
N VAL A 399 4.10 -5.97 -14.34
CA VAL A 399 3.82 -4.56 -14.67
C VAL A 399 2.31 -4.34 -14.79
N LEU A 400 1.58 -5.23 -15.48
CA LEU A 400 0.13 -5.12 -15.65
C LEU A 400 -0.59 -5.05 -14.29
N LYS A 401 -0.31 -6.00 -13.39
CA LYS A 401 -0.92 -6.02 -12.04
C LYS A 401 -0.63 -4.75 -11.25
N LYS A 402 0.61 -4.28 -11.29
CA LYS A 402 1.03 -3.11 -10.52
C LYS A 402 0.42 -1.81 -11.05
N GLN A 403 0.31 -1.66 -12.38
CA GLN A 403 -0.32 -0.48 -12.98
C GLN A 403 -1.82 -0.46 -12.68
N LEU A 404 -2.49 -1.62 -12.66
CA LEU A 404 -3.88 -1.73 -12.21
C LEU A 404 -4.05 -1.40 -10.71
N GLU A 405 -3.13 -1.83 -9.84
CA GLU A 405 -3.17 -1.51 -8.40
C GLU A 405 -2.90 -0.03 -8.09
N LYS A 406 -2.15 0.68 -8.94
CA LYS A 406 -1.81 2.10 -8.74
C LYS A 406 -2.98 3.04 -9.00
N ASP A 407 -3.74 2.82 -10.06
CA ASP A 407 -4.94 3.62 -10.41
C ASP A 407 -5.94 3.66 -9.22
N ASP A 408 -6.04 2.56 -8.46
CA ASP A 408 -6.91 2.46 -7.28
C ASP A 408 -6.37 3.16 -6.00
N ILE A 409 -5.05 3.37 -5.90
CA ILE A 409 -4.38 3.81 -4.67
C ILE A 409 -3.97 5.28 -4.75
N ASP A 410 -3.49 5.74 -5.90
CA ASP A 410 -2.93 7.10 -6.07
C ASP A 410 -4.03 8.17 -5.88
N ASP A 411 -5.25 7.93 -6.37
CA ASP A 411 -6.41 8.80 -6.15
C ASP A 411 -6.80 8.94 -4.66
N VAL A 412 -6.56 7.89 -3.86
CA VAL A 412 -6.83 7.92 -2.41
C VAL A 412 -5.70 8.65 -1.68
N MET A 413 -4.47 8.65 -2.23
CA MET A 413 -3.35 9.41 -1.71
C MET A 413 -3.51 10.91 -1.93
N GLU A 414 -3.97 11.35 -3.11
CA GLU A 414 -4.22 12.77 -3.41
C GLU A 414 -5.21 13.42 -2.42
N MET A 415 -6.18 12.65 -1.91
CA MET A 415 -7.13 13.12 -0.91
C MET A 415 -6.53 13.37 0.49
N ILE A 416 -5.32 12.85 0.77
CA ILE A 416 -4.71 12.85 2.12
C ILE A 416 -3.41 13.65 2.21
N GLU A 417 -2.76 13.95 1.07
CA GLU A 417 -1.40 14.51 0.99
C GLU A 417 -1.18 15.91 1.59
N GLY A 418 -2.19 16.52 2.22
CA GLY A 418 -2.12 17.90 2.69
C GLY A 418 -1.12 18.24 3.82
N ALA A 419 -0.54 17.30 4.61
CA ALA A 419 0.32 17.74 5.74
C ALA A 419 1.28 16.75 6.47
N THR A 420 1.35 15.45 6.17
CA THR A 420 1.73 14.49 7.23
C THR A 420 2.88 13.52 6.98
N ALA A 421 3.30 13.22 5.73
CA ALA A 421 4.22 12.10 5.51
C ALA A 421 5.63 12.27 6.12
N GLU A 422 6.24 13.46 6.01
CA GLU A 422 7.62 13.69 6.49
C GLU A 422 7.70 13.85 8.01
N SER A 423 6.76 14.59 8.59
CA SER A 423 6.65 14.80 10.04
C SER A 423 6.32 13.52 10.80
N LEU A 424 5.52 12.62 10.21
CA LEU A 424 5.19 11.31 10.81
C LEU A 424 6.37 10.34 10.82
N GLY A 425 7.28 10.42 9.84
CA GLY A 425 8.41 9.49 9.71
C GLY A 425 9.48 9.72 10.77
N GLN A 426 9.77 10.98 11.08
CA GLN A 426 10.67 11.36 12.18
C GLN A 426 10.10 10.94 13.53
N LEU A 427 8.80 11.15 13.71
CA LEU A 427 8.06 10.84 14.93
C LEU A 427 8.03 9.34 15.21
N GLN A 428 7.95 8.50 14.16
CA GLN A 428 8.03 7.05 14.30
C GLN A 428 9.37 6.59 14.90
N ASN A 429 10.49 7.13 14.39
CA ASN A 429 11.82 6.77 14.90
C ASN A 429 11.97 7.11 16.39
N ASP A 430 11.48 8.29 16.78
CA ASP A 430 11.51 8.76 18.16
C ASP A 430 10.69 7.86 19.10
N ILE A 431 9.53 7.37 18.65
CA ILE A 431 8.71 6.43 19.43
C ILE A 431 9.40 5.07 19.57
N ASP A 432 9.95 4.53 18.48
CA ASP A 432 10.57 3.20 18.48
C ASP A 432 11.81 3.17 19.40
N GLU A 433 12.60 4.26 19.42
CA GLU A 433 13.70 4.47 20.37
C GLU A 433 13.20 4.49 21.83
N LEU A 434 12.15 5.26 22.13
CA LEU A 434 11.63 5.42 23.50
C LEU A 434 10.90 4.18 24.04
N LEU A 435 10.17 3.47 23.19
CA LEU A 435 9.49 2.22 23.56
C LEU A 435 10.47 1.05 23.69
N GLY A 436 11.71 1.19 23.21
CA GLY A 436 12.71 0.12 23.25
C GLY A 436 12.38 -1.00 22.28
N ASN A 437 11.78 -0.67 21.14
CA ASN A 437 11.53 -1.60 20.04
C ASN A 437 12.80 -1.91 19.22
N ASP A 438 13.98 -1.60 19.76
CA ASP A 438 15.24 -2.21 19.35
C ASP A 438 15.15 -3.72 19.62
N LYS A 439 14.62 -4.44 18.62
CA LYS A 439 15.14 -5.75 18.31
C LYS A 439 16.64 -5.55 18.15
N LYS A 440 17.39 -5.98 19.18
CA LYS A 440 18.77 -6.42 18.98
C LYS A 440 18.82 -7.16 17.66
N LYS A 441 19.74 -6.75 16.79
CA LYS A 441 20.13 -7.48 15.59
C LYS A 441 20.51 -8.90 16.01
N ASP A 442 19.52 -9.78 16.08
CA ASP A 442 19.69 -11.22 16.06
C ASP A 442 18.97 -11.73 14.82
N GLU A 443 19.76 -12.34 13.97
CA GLU A 443 19.37 -12.93 12.71
C GLU A 443 18.34 -14.05 12.91
N LYS A 444 17.44 -14.14 11.93
CA LYS A 444 16.59 -15.29 11.55
C LYS A 444 15.34 -15.60 12.39
N LYS A 445 14.22 -15.31 11.71
CA LYS A 445 12.93 -16.03 11.62
C LYS A 445 12.00 -16.03 12.85
N LYS A 446 10.92 -15.25 12.73
CA LYS A 446 9.56 -15.73 12.43
C LYS A 446 8.68 -14.57 11.96
N LYS A 447 7.86 -14.83 10.94
CA LYS A 447 6.79 -13.94 10.48
C LYS A 447 5.69 -13.97 11.53
N ASP A 448 5.71 -13.03 12.46
CA ASP A 448 4.50 -12.56 13.09
C ASP A 448 4.20 -11.18 12.52
N GLU A 449 2.94 -10.96 12.16
CA GLU A 449 2.36 -9.75 11.60
C GLU A 449 2.37 -8.60 12.62
N ASP A 450 3.56 -8.19 13.06
CA ASP A 450 3.71 -7.01 13.88
C ASP A 450 3.70 -5.78 12.98
N VAL A 451 2.49 -5.49 12.49
CA VAL A 451 2.19 -4.34 11.65
C VAL A 451 2.41 -3.09 12.50
N ASN A 452 3.52 -2.38 12.25
CA ASN A 452 3.76 -1.07 12.84
C ASN A 452 2.67 -0.10 12.32
N PRO A 453 1.96 0.62 13.20
CA PRO A 453 0.83 1.50 12.87
C PRO A 453 1.18 2.63 11.95
N PHE A 454 2.35 3.24 12.15
CA PHE A 454 2.88 4.23 11.23
C PHE A 454 3.24 3.56 9.93
N THR A 455 3.85 2.38 9.96
CA THR A 455 4.13 1.63 8.73
C THR A 455 2.87 1.17 8.01
N ALA A 456 1.73 0.95 8.67
CA ALA A 456 0.43 0.68 8.02
C ALA A 456 -0.23 1.94 7.47
N LEU A 457 -0.06 3.07 8.16
CA LEU A 457 -0.35 4.42 7.65
C LEU A 457 0.64 4.84 6.54
N PHE A 458 1.84 4.27 6.45
CA PHE A 458 2.87 4.53 5.44
C PHE A 458 2.87 3.50 4.30
N GLU A 459 2.36 2.29 4.51
CA GLU A 459 1.97 1.35 3.44
C GLU A 459 0.79 1.90 2.64
N PHE A 460 0.12 2.91 3.19
CA PHE A 460 -0.75 3.81 2.46
C PHE A 460 0.02 4.72 1.47
N PHE A 461 1.31 5.00 1.70
CA PHE A 461 2.16 5.95 0.96
C PHE A 461 3.36 5.31 0.21
N LYS A 462 3.70 4.05 0.50
CA LYS A 462 4.80 3.33 -0.16
C LYS A 462 4.35 1.94 -0.56
N ILE A 463 4.20 1.76 -1.87
CA ILE A 463 4.11 0.45 -2.52
C ILE A 463 5.42 -0.30 -2.26
N SER A 464 5.41 -1.25 -1.32
CA SER A 464 6.57 -2.12 -1.07
C SER A 464 6.65 -3.18 -2.17
N SER A 465 7.72 -3.12 -2.98
CA SER A 465 8.05 -4.18 -3.92
C SER A 465 9.01 -5.15 -3.26
N LYS A 466 8.67 -6.44 -3.26
CA LYS A 466 9.63 -7.52 -2.98
C LYS A 466 10.71 -7.51 -4.06
N LYS A 467 11.95 -7.71 -3.63
CA LYS A 467 13.16 -7.85 -4.45
C LYS A 467 12.99 -8.98 -5.48
N ASP A 468 12.92 -8.61 -6.75
CA ASP A 468 13.30 -9.42 -7.91
C ASP A 468 14.47 -8.71 -8.60
N ASP A 469 15.28 -9.45 -9.35
CA ASP A 469 16.53 -8.97 -9.98
C ASP A 469 16.32 -7.96 -11.14
N TRP A 470 15.08 -7.79 -11.63
CA TRP A 470 14.73 -6.77 -12.62
C TRP A 470 14.03 -5.57 -11.95
N GLU A 471 14.65 -4.40 -12.07
CA GLU A 471 14.06 -3.13 -11.66
C GLU A 471 13.05 -2.65 -12.70
N GLU A 472 11.82 -2.43 -12.26
CA GLU A 472 10.68 -1.98 -13.08
C GLU A 472 10.88 -0.62 -13.77
N SER A 473 11.88 0.16 -13.33
CA SER A 473 12.30 1.42 -13.98
C SER A 473 13.01 1.18 -15.32
N LYS A 474 13.37 -0.07 -15.64
CA LYS A 474 14.02 -0.43 -16.90
C LYS A 474 12.98 -0.88 -17.93
N PRO A 475 13.21 -0.64 -19.23
CA PRO A 475 12.33 -1.16 -20.28
C PRO A 475 12.32 -2.69 -20.28
N ILE A 476 11.14 -3.27 -20.52
CA ILE A 476 10.99 -4.72 -20.72
C ILE A 476 11.76 -5.10 -21.98
N PRO A 477 12.70 -6.09 -21.91
CA PRO A 477 13.40 -6.57 -23.09
C PRO A 477 12.43 -7.24 -24.06
N SER A 478 12.61 -6.97 -25.37
CA SER A 478 11.94 -7.70 -26.44
C SER A 478 12.35 -9.17 -26.42
N ASP A 479 11.47 -10.03 -26.93
CA ASP A 479 11.66 -11.48 -26.91
C ASP A 479 12.83 -11.96 -27.76
N SER A 480 13.56 -12.94 -27.22
CA SER A 480 14.48 -13.76 -28.00
C SER A 480 13.74 -14.68 -28.98
N GLU A 481 14.45 -15.29 -29.94
CA GLU A 481 13.84 -16.23 -30.90
C GLU A 481 13.16 -17.44 -30.23
N TYR A 482 13.78 -17.98 -29.17
CA TYR A 482 13.17 -19.05 -28.35
C TYR A 482 11.89 -18.55 -27.65
N GLU A 483 11.93 -17.34 -27.09
CA GLU A 483 10.79 -16.74 -26.40
C GLU A 483 9.62 -16.43 -27.34
N LYS A 484 9.88 -16.04 -28.59
CA LYS A 484 8.83 -15.83 -29.60
C LYS A 484 8.06 -17.12 -29.90
N ILE A 485 8.76 -18.25 -30.01
CA ILE A 485 8.15 -19.56 -30.25
C ILE A 485 7.31 -19.98 -29.03
N ILE A 486 7.86 -19.85 -27.83
CA ILE A 486 7.18 -20.13 -26.57
C ILE A 486 5.93 -19.24 -26.40
N ARG A 487 6.05 -17.94 -26.69
CA ARG A 487 4.92 -16.99 -26.67
C ARG A 487 3.86 -17.37 -27.69
N SER A 488 4.26 -17.75 -28.91
CA SER A 488 3.31 -18.20 -29.94
C SER A 488 2.47 -19.39 -29.47
N GLN A 489 3.11 -20.40 -28.87
CA GLN A 489 2.40 -21.58 -28.35
C GLN A 489 1.50 -21.22 -27.16
N ALA A 490 2.00 -20.40 -26.22
CA ALA A 490 1.18 -19.88 -25.13
C ALA A 490 -0.04 -19.09 -25.65
N SER A 491 0.11 -18.25 -26.68
CA SER A 491 -1.02 -17.55 -27.32
C SER A 491 -2.05 -18.52 -27.88
N LEU A 492 -1.63 -19.59 -28.56
CA LEU A 492 -2.55 -20.61 -29.09
C LEU A 492 -3.31 -21.34 -27.98
N VAL A 493 -2.65 -21.63 -26.85
CA VAL A 493 -3.32 -22.20 -25.66
C VAL A 493 -4.34 -21.22 -25.09
N ALA A 494 -4.01 -19.93 -25.01
CA ALA A 494 -4.94 -18.90 -24.54
C ALA A 494 -6.18 -18.79 -25.44
N GLN A 495 -5.98 -18.83 -26.76
CA GLN A 495 -7.03 -18.81 -27.79
C GLN A 495 -7.97 -20.00 -27.66
N GLU A 496 -7.42 -21.22 -27.67
CA GLU A 496 -8.19 -22.44 -27.52
C GLU A 496 -9.02 -22.45 -26.22
N LYS A 497 -8.45 -22.05 -25.08
CA LYS A 497 -9.19 -21.99 -23.81
C LYS A 497 -10.25 -20.89 -23.80
N CYS A 498 -9.97 -19.75 -24.42
CA CYS A 498 -10.92 -18.65 -24.59
C CYS A 498 -12.15 -19.12 -25.39
N PHE A 499 -11.91 -19.73 -26.54
CA PHE A 499 -12.95 -20.28 -27.41
C PHE A 499 -13.74 -21.40 -26.73
N LEU A 500 -13.06 -22.32 -26.03
CA LEU A 500 -13.70 -23.41 -25.31
C LEU A 500 -14.73 -22.90 -24.30
N VAL A 501 -14.38 -21.90 -23.48
CA VAL A 501 -15.29 -21.35 -22.47
C VAL A 501 -16.47 -20.64 -23.15
N PHE A 502 -16.21 -19.88 -24.22
CA PHE A 502 -17.24 -19.21 -25.00
C PHE A 502 -18.22 -20.20 -25.66
N ASP A 503 -17.72 -21.22 -26.35
CA ASP A 503 -18.55 -22.17 -27.11
C ASP A 503 -19.33 -23.11 -26.18
N VAL A 504 -18.72 -23.58 -25.09
CA VAL A 504 -19.42 -24.41 -24.09
C VAL A 504 -20.51 -23.60 -23.40
N TYR A 505 -20.30 -22.31 -23.12
CA TYR A 505 -21.35 -21.43 -22.61
C TYR A 505 -22.53 -21.38 -23.57
N LYS A 506 -22.29 -21.18 -24.87
CA LYS A 506 -23.35 -21.16 -25.87
C LYS A 506 -24.12 -22.48 -25.91
N LYS A 507 -23.40 -23.61 -25.91
CA LYS A 507 -23.99 -24.96 -25.92
C LYS A 507 -24.86 -25.21 -24.70
N SER A 508 -24.39 -24.88 -23.50
CA SER A 508 -25.16 -25.11 -22.27
C SER A 508 -26.42 -24.26 -22.16
N HIS A 509 -26.45 -23.12 -22.85
CA HIS A 509 -27.58 -22.18 -22.87
C HIS A 509 -28.44 -22.27 -24.14
N GLY A 510 -28.24 -23.31 -24.98
CA GLY A 510 -29.04 -23.52 -26.20
C GLY A 510 -28.84 -22.45 -27.28
N MET A 511 -27.74 -21.71 -27.23
CA MET A 511 -27.40 -20.70 -28.23
C MET A 511 -26.75 -21.34 -29.47
N PRO A 512 -26.82 -20.70 -30.65
CA PRO A 512 -26.10 -21.17 -31.83
C PRO A 512 -24.61 -21.31 -31.51
N SER A 513 -24.04 -22.50 -31.67
CA SER A 513 -22.66 -22.84 -31.31
C SER A 513 -21.96 -23.57 -32.46
N HIS A 514 -20.66 -23.78 -32.35
CA HIS A 514 -19.88 -24.48 -33.37
C HIS A 514 -19.94 -26.00 -33.15
N ASP A 515 -19.74 -26.77 -34.22
CA ASP A 515 -19.75 -28.23 -34.13
C ASP A 515 -18.64 -28.75 -33.19
N ASN A 516 -17.44 -28.14 -33.24
CA ASN A 516 -16.30 -28.47 -32.38
C ASN A 516 -16.05 -27.35 -31.34
N PRO A 517 -16.05 -27.64 -30.02
CA PRO A 517 -15.75 -26.63 -29.00
C PRO A 517 -14.27 -26.25 -28.89
N PHE A 518 -13.40 -26.89 -29.68
CA PHE A 518 -11.97 -26.62 -29.70
C PHE A 518 -11.51 -25.84 -30.93
N GLU A 519 -12.39 -25.55 -31.90
CA GLU A 519 -11.99 -24.84 -33.12
C GLU A 519 -13.07 -23.83 -33.58
N PRO A 520 -12.72 -22.53 -33.73
CA PRO A 520 -13.52 -21.59 -34.47
C PRO A 520 -13.33 -21.89 -35.95
N LEU A 521 -14.35 -22.45 -36.60
CA LEU A 521 -14.30 -22.77 -38.03
C LEU A 521 -14.19 -21.52 -38.91
#